data_AF-A0A4R1YCF3-F1
#
_entry.id   AF-A0A4R1YCF3-F1
#
_cell.length_a   1.000
_cell.length_b   1.000
_cell.length_c   1.000
_cell.angle_alpha   90.00
_cell.angle_beta   90.00
_cell.angle_gamma   90.00
#
_symmetry.space_group_name_H-M   'P 1'
#
loop_
_entity.id
_entity.type
_entity.pdbx_description
1 polymer ?
#
loop_
_entity_poly.entity_id
_entity_poly.type
_entity_poly.pdbx_seq_one_letter_code
_entity_poly.pdbx_strand_id
1 'polypeptide(L)'
;MTIMGLGKTGLFSDVNPLCIHVIKAKSLARTLSHETRCEYSEKLLALAKVAKDKTASYLKHEKLDGSYRATFGKSEFFSPEQYEAILRVRSVLDQIDITAVRQLAEVAAIRSLIPASRLIRRGDLRFKREDEERRGTDDFIEAFSASLELIANDLHELKPSNGSILQVGMSALENRYNDGLGSGLVLDHSQNKTVAASMIAEKNVSGHRSY
;
A
#
# COMPACT_ATOMS: atom_id res chain seq x y z
N MET A 1 -14.09 -0.96 12.92
CA MET A 1 -13.64 0.21 13.71
C MET A 1 -12.17 0.00 14.10
N THR A 2 -11.24 0.86 13.67
CA THR A 2 -9.81 0.79 14.06
C THR A 2 -9.55 1.72 15.24
N ILE A 3 -8.51 1.45 16.05
CA ILE A 3 -8.16 2.29 17.22
C ILE A 3 -7.85 3.75 16.85
N MET A 4 -7.30 3.99 15.65
CA MET A 4 -7.14 5.34 15.08
C MET A 4 -8.48 6.04 14.87
N GLY A 5 -9.50 5.31 14.41
CA GLY A 5 -10.84 5.87 14.22
C GLY A 5 -11.49 6.36 15.52
N LEU A 6 -10.94 5.97 16.67
CA LEU A 6 -11.31 6.47 17.99
C LEU A 6 -10.44 7.64 18.48
N GLY A 7 -9.55 8.16 17.62
CA GLY A 7 -8.60 9.22 17.99
C GLY A 7 -7.45 8.77 18.90
N LYS A 8 -7.22 7.46 19.03
CA LYS A 8 -6.21 6.88 19.92
C LYS A 8 -4.97 6.41 19.16
N THR A 9 -3.85 6.33 19.87
CA THR A 9 -2.62 5.71 19.37
C THR A 9 -2.70 4.20 19.48
N GLY A 10 -2.48 3.50 18.37
CA GLY A 10 -2.35 2.05 18.31
C GLY A 10 -0.90 1.61 18.16
N LEU A 11 -0.56 0.44 18.70
CA LEU A 11 0.73 -0.20 18.52
C LEU A 11 0.54 -1.52 17.75
N PHE A 12 1.47 -1.84 16.86
CA PHE A 12 1.52 -3.16 16.21
C PHE A 12 2.96 -3.68 16.10
N SER A 13 3.14 -5.00 16.16
CA SER A 13 4.44 -5.68 16.10
C SER A 13 4.39 -6.86 15.13
N ASP A 14 3.74 -6.65 13.98
CA ASP A 14 3.55 -7.72 12.99
C ASP A 14 4.86 -8.00 12.24
N VAL A 15 5.21 -9.27 12.11
CA VAL A 15 6.38 -9.73 11.34
C VAL A 15 6.01 -10.03 9.89
N ASN A 16 4.72 -10.20 9.58
CA ASN A 16 4.27 -10.49 8.23
C ASN A 16 4.37 -9.22 7.37
N PRO A 17 5.27 -9.17 6.36
CA PRO A 17 5.48 -7.98 5.54
C PRO A 17 4.19 -7.49 4.84
N LEU A 18 3.30 -8.42 4.48
CA LEU A 18 2.04 -8.11 3.85
C LEU A 18 1.10 -7.37 4.81
N CYS A 19 1.01 -7.83 6.06
CA CYS A 19 0.21 -7.17 7.10
C CYS A 19 0.73 -5.76 7.37
N ILE A 20 2.05 -5.60 7.47
CA ILE A 20 2.68 -4.28 7.64
C ILE A 20 2.25 -3.34 6.50
N HIS A 21 2.30 -3.81 5.24
CA HIS A 21 1.91 -3.00 4.08
C HIS A 21 0.43 -2.56 4.15
N VAL A 22 -0.49 -3.48 4.49
CA VAL A 22 -1.92 -3.17 4.64
C VAL A 22 -2.18 -2.19 5.80
N ILE A 23 -1.48 -2.35 6.92
CA ILE A 23 -1.59 -1.44 8.08
C ILE A 23 -1.12 -0.04 7.69
N LYS A 24 0.00 0.08 6.97
CA LYS A 24 0.52 1.37 6.48
C LYS A 24 -0.48 2.07 5.55
N ALA A 25 -1.03 1.35 4.57
CA ALA A 25 -2.04 1.91 3.66
C ALA A 25 -3.31 2.39 4.38
N LYS A 26 -3.82 1.61 5.34
CA LYS A 26 -4.98 2.00 6.15
C LYS A 26 -4.70 3.19 7.07
N SER A 27 -3.50 3.26 7.62
CA SER A 27 -3.07 4.38 8.46
C SER A 27 -2.97 5.65 7.63
N LEU A 28 -2.31 5.57 6.48
CA LEU A 28 -2.20 6.66 5.51
C LEU A 28 -3.58 7.22 5.16
N ALA A 29 -4.52 6.36 4.74
CA ALA A 29 -5.88 6.76 4.37
C ALA A 29 -6.59 7.60 5.45
N ARG A 30 -6.32 7.34 6.75
CA ARG A 30 -6.92 8.08 7.87
C ARG A 30 -6.23 9.39 8.21
N THR A 31 -4.97 9.56 7.79
CA THR A 31 -4.17 10.77 8.00
C THR A 31 -4.30 11.80 6.88
N LEU A 32 -4.80 11.38 5.71
CA LEU A 32 -5.03 12.29 4.58
C LEU A 32 -6.11 13.33 4.90
N SER A 33 -5.97 14.54 4.36
CA SER A 33 -7.02 15.55 4.38
C SER A 33 -8.23 15.09 3.56
N HIS A 34 -9.39 15.71 3.79
CA HIS A 34 -10.58 15.41 3.00
C HIS A 34 -10.35 15.63 1.49
N GLU A 35 -9.74 16.77 1.13
CA GLU A 35 -9.44 17.12 -0.25
C GLU A 35 -8.56 16.08 -0.93
N THR A 36 -7.47 15.67 -0.27
CA THR A 36 -6.56 14.64 -0.81
C THR A 36 -7.23 13.27 -0.89
N ARG A 37 -8.14 12.93 0.04
CA ARG A 37 -8.94 11.69 -0.05
C ARG A 37 -9.86 11.69 -1.26
N CYS A 38 -10.54 12.80 -1.55
CA CYS A 38 -11.36 12.94 -2.75
C CYS A 38 -10.49 12.79 -4.01
N GLU A 39 -9.37 13.50 -4.09
CA GLU A 39 -8.44 13.43 -5.23
C GLU A 39 -7.94 11.99 -5.47
N TYR A 40 -7.54 11.29 -4.41
CA TYR A 40 -7.02 9.93 -4.53
C TYR A 40 -8.14 8.93 -4.86
N SER A 41 -9.35 9.13 -4.32
CA SER A 41 -10.53 8.35 -4.66
C SER A 41 -10.83 8.45 -6.17
N GLU A 42 -10.84 9.66 -6.72
CA GLU A 42 -11.06 9.89 -8.16
C GLU A 42 -9.99 9.19 -9.02
N LYS A 43 -8.72 9.24 -8.63
CA LYS A 43 -7.63 8.55 -9.34
C LYS A 43 -7.80 7.02 -9.31
N LEU A 44 -8.21 6.46 -8.18
CA LEU A 44 -8.49 5.02 -8.06
C LEU A 44 -9.70 4.61 -8.90
N LEU A 45 -10.77 5.41 -8.92
CA LEU A 45 -11.94 5.19 -9.78
C LEU A 45 -11.59 5.30 -11.26
N ALA A 46 -10.76 6.28 -11.63
CA ALA A 46 -10.28 6.42 -13.00
C ALA A 46 -9.45 5.20 -13.42
N LEU A 47 -8.59 4.68 -12.53
CA LEU A 47 -7.84 3.45 -12.78
C LEU A 47 -8.77 2.24 -12.93
N ALA A 48 -9.78 2.10 -12.08
CA ALA A 48 -10.74 0.99 -12.14
C ALA A 48 -11.45 0.93 -13.51
N LYS A 49 -11.92 2.08 -14.01
CA LYS A 49 -12.61 2.18 -15.31
C LYS A 49 -11.77 1.72 -16.50
N VAL A 50 -10.45 1.89 -16.43
CA VAL A 50 -9.53 1.55 -17.54
C VAL A 50 -8.65 0.34 -17.23
N ALA A 51 -8.87 -0.35 -16.11
CA ALA A 51 -7.95 -1.37 -15.61
C ALA A 51 -7.73 -2.50 -16.62
N LYS A 52 -8.79 -2.94 -17.31
CA LYS A 52 -8.73 -3.98 -18.34
C LYS A 52 -7.85 -3.56 -19.53
N ASP A 53 -8.19 -2.45 -20.16
CA ASP A 53 -7.48 -1.96 -21.35
C ASP A 53 -6.03 -1.55 -21.03
N LYS A 54 -5.85 -0.92 -19.87
CA LYS A 54 -4.51 -0.53 -19.39
C LYS A 54 -3.67 -1.76 -19.09
N THR A 55 -4.20 -2.80 -18.46
CA THR A 55 -3.43 -4.03 -18.23
C THR A 55 -3.06 -4.72 -19.54
N ALA A 56 -3.97 -4.76 -20.52
CA ALA A 56 -3.71 -5.38 -21.81
C ALA A 56 -2.57 -4.71 -22.60
N SER A 57 -2.35 -3.40 -22.41
CA SER A 57 -1.30 -2.64 -23.11
C SER A 57 0.09 -2.73 -22.48
N TYR A 58 0.23 -3.31 -21.28
CA TYR A 58 1.52 -3.44 -20.59
C TYR A 58 2.16 -4.81 -20.78
N LEU A 59 3.48 -4.81 -20.84
CA LEU A 59 4.28 -6.04 -20.74
C LEU A 59 4.26 -6.58 -19.31
N LYS A 60 4.45 -7.89 -19.19
CA LYS A 60 4.53 -8.58 -17.89
C LYS A 60 5.72 -8.08 -17.08
N HIS A 61 5.58 -8.04 -15.75
CA HIS A 61 6.64 -7.61 -14.86
C HIS A 61 7.67 -8.73 -14.58
N GLU A 62 8.79 -8.72 -15.31
CA GLU A 62 9.79 -9.80 -15.30
C GLU A 62 10.40 -10.09 -13.92
N LYS A 63 10.70 -9.05 -13.13
CA LYS A 63 11.28 -9.25 -11.79
C LYS A 63 10.32 -9.98 -10.86
N LEU A 64 9.01 -9.74 -11.00
CA LEU A 64 7.99 -10.42 -10.20
C LEU A 64 7.83 -11.87 -10.66
N ASP A 65 7.85 -12.12 -11.97
CA ASP A 65 7.83 -13.47 -12.54
C ASP A 65 9.01 -14.31 -12.02
N GLY A 66 10.22 -13.74 -12.07
CA GLY A 66 11.43 -14.38 -11.54
C GLY A 66 11.35 -14.68 -10.04
N SER A 67 10.93 -13.71 -9.22
CA SER A 67 10.79 -13.90 -7.77
C SER A 67 9.71 -14.93 -7.43
N TYR A 68 8.57 -14.95 -8.13
CA TYR A 68 7.51 -15.92 -7.92
C TYR A 68 8.01 -17.34 -8.20
N ARG A 69 8.65 -17.56 -9.36
CA ARG A 69 9.17 -18.88 -9.75
C ARG A 69 10.28 -19.35 -8.81
N ALA A 70 11.16 -18.46 -8.38
CA ALA A 70 12.23 -18.79 -7.44
C ALA A 70 11.66 -19.20 -6.06
N THR A 71 10.57 -18.57 -5.61
CA THR A 71 9.98 -18.82 -4.29
C THR A 71 9.10 -20.07 -4.28
N PHE A 72 8.29 -20.25 -5.32
CA PHE A 72 7.22 -21.26 -5.35
C PHE A 72 7.51 -22.43 -6.30
N GLY A 73 8.58 -22.36 -7.08
CA GLY A 73 9.00 -23.44 -7.99
C GLY A 73 7.91 -23.80 -8.98
N LYS A 74 7.38 -25.02 -8.86
CA LYS A 74 6.36 -25.60 -9.75
C LYS A 74 4.93 -25.40 -9.25
N SER A 75 4.71 -24.73 -8.11
CA SER A 75 3.36 -24.53 -7.58
C SER A 75 2.55 -23.59 -8.47
N GLU A 76 1.37 -24.04 -8.87
CA GLU A 76 0.44 -23.29 -9.72
C GLU A 76 -0.73 -22.75 -8.87
N PHE A 77 -0.58 -21.55 -8.33
CA PHE A 77 -1.65 -20.89 -7.56
C PHE A 77 -2.71 -20.23 -8.42
N PHE A 78 -2.44 -20.01 -9.72
CA PHE A 78 -3.28 -19.26 -10.65
C PHE A 78 -3.34 -20.00 -11.99
N SER A 79 -4.41 -19.77 -12.77
CA SER A 79 -4.38 -20.15 -14.19
C SER A 79 -3.36 -19.29 -14.96
N PRO A 80 -2.87 -19.75 -16.13
CA PRO A 80 -1.91 -18.98 -16.93
C PRO A 80 -2.38 -17.56 -17.25
N GLU A 81 -3.66 -17.40 -17.58
CA GLU A 81 -4.26 -16.13 -17.97
C GLU A 81 -4.30 -15.15 -16.78
N GLN A 82 -4.70 -15.64 -15.61
CA GLN A 82 -4.74 -14.83 -14.39
C GLN A 82 -3.34 -14.47 -13.90
N TYR A 83 -2.39 -15.41 -13.98
CA TYR A 83 -1.00 -15.15 -13.63
C TYR A 83 -0.41 -14.05 -14.51
N GLU A 84 -0.64 -14.12 -15.82
CA GLU A 84 -0.20 -13.07 -16.74
C GLU A 84 -0.84 -11.72 -16.42
N ALA A 85 -2.14 -11.69 -16.15
CA ALA A 85 -2.84 -10.47 -15.75
C ALA A 85 -2.25 -9.84 -14.48
N ILE A 86 -1.90 -10.65 -13.47
CA ILE A 86 -1.24 -10.20 -12.23
C ILE A 86 0.11 -9.55 -12.53
N LEU A 87 0.93 -10.18 -13.38
CA LEU A 87 2.24 -9.62 -13.75
C LEU A 87 2.11 -8.29 -14.48
N ARG A 88 1.12 -8.15 -15.36
CA ARG A 88 0.88 -6.90 -16.10
C ARG A 88 0.31 -5.81 -15.19
N VAL A 89 -0.58 -6.15 -14.25
CA VAL A 89 -1.06 -5.20 -13.24
C VAL A 89 0.09 -4.67 -12.39
N ARG A 90 1.08 -5.51 -12.02
CA ARG A 90 2.28 -5.00 -11.35
C ARG A 90 2.97 -3.91 -12.16
N SER A 91 3.18 -4.14 -13.46
CA SER A 91 3.76 -3.12 -14.36
C SER A 91 2.93 -1.83 -14.39
N VAL A 92 1.58 -1.94 -14.40
CA VAL A 92 0.68 -0.78 -14.35
C VAL A 92 0.85 0.00 -13.04
N LEU A 93 0.94 -0.71 -11.90
CA LEU A 93 1.12 -0.09 -10.57
C LEU A 93 2.45 0.64 -10.46
N ASP A 94 3.50 0.15 -11.12
CA ASP A 94 4.82 0.79 -11.14
C ASP A 94 4.83 2.15 -11.86
N GLN A 95 3.85 2.40 -12.74
CA GLN A 95 3.69 3.69 -13.43
C GLN A 95 2.88 4.72 -12.63
N ILE A 96 2.40 4.38 -11.43
CA ILE A 96 1.66 5.33 -10.59
C ILE A 96 2.65 6.18 -9.81
N ASP A 97 2.77 7.46 -10.18
CA ASP A 97 3.72 8.40 -9.59
C ASP A 97 3.38 8.75 -8.13
N ILE A 98 2.08 8.86 -7.83
CA ILE A 98 1.62 9.22 -6.49
C ILE A 98 1.73 7.99 -5.59
N THR A 99 2.76 7.98 -4.75
CA THR A 99 3.07 6.83 -3.87
C THR A 99 1.89 6.36 -3.03
N ALA A 100 1.08 7.29 -2.49
CA ALA A 100 -0.11 6.95 -1.72
C ALA A 100 -1.18 6.22 -2.54
N VAL A 101 -1.45 6.70 -3.76
CA VAL A 101 -2.40 6.07 -4.68
C VAL A 101 -1.90 4.69 -5.10
N ARG A 102 -0.60 4.57 -5.40
CA ARG A 102 0.05 3.30 -5.71
C ARG A 102 -0.10 2.30 -4.56
N GLN A 103 0.16 2.70 -3.32
CA GLN A 103 0.01 1.82 -2.14
C GLN A 103 -1.43 1.35 -1.96
N LEU A 104 -2.41 2.23 -2.14
CA LEU A 104 -3.83 1.86 -2.06
C LEU A 104 -4.21 0.88 -3.19
N ALA A 105 -3.72 1.12 -4.40
CA ALA A 105 -3.93 0.23 -5.55
C ALA A 105 -3.19 -1.11 -5.40
N GLU A 106 -2.01 -1.14 -4.79
CA GLU A 106 -1.31 -2.38 -4.42
C GLU A 106 -2.15 -3.22 -3.44
N VAL A 107 -2.77 -2.58 -2.45
CA VAL A 107 -3.70 -3.26 -1.53
C VAL A 107 -4.93 -3.81 -2.28
N ALA A 108 -5.47 -3.08 -3.26
CA ALA A 108 -6.53 -3.61 -4.12
C ALA A 108 -6.06 -4.87 -4.88
N ALA A 109 -4.88 -4.83 -5.51
CA ALA A 109 -4.33 -5.98 -6.23
C ALA A 109 -4.12 -7.19 -5.30
N ILE A 110 -3.53 -6.98 -4.13
CA ILE A 110 -3.32 -8.02 -3.10
C ILE A 110 -4.66 -8.65 -2.70
N ARG A 111 -5.69 -7.83 -2.44
CA ARG A 111 -7.03 -8.31 -2.06
C ARG A 111 -7.63 -9.23 -3.13
N SER A 112 -7.35 -8.95 -4.41
CA SER A 112 -7.87 -9.71 -5.54
C SER A 112 -7.12 -11.02 -5.81
N LEU A 113 -5.93 -11.23 -5.24
CA LEU A 113 -5.16 -12.45 -5.47
C LEU A 113 -5.89 -13.70 -4.98
N ILE A 114 -6.45 -13.70 -3.78
CA ILE A 114 -7.05 -14.93 -3.23
C ILE A 114 -8.32 -15.36 -4.00
N PRO A 115 -9.28 -14.47 -4.31
CA PRO A 115 -10.45 -14.85 -5.10
C PRO A 115 -10.10 -15.38 -6.50
N ALA A 116 -9.08 -14.80 -7.14
CA ALA A 116 -8.51 -15.22 -8.43
C ALA A 116 -7.66 -16.49 -8.36
N SER A 117 -7.29 -16.94 -7.16
CA SER A 117 -6.40 -18.09 -7.02
C SER A 117 -7.16 -19.43 -6.97
N ARG A 118 -6.39 -20.50 -7.16
CA ARG A 118 -6.74 -21.87 -6.77
C ARG A 118 -6.71 -22.09 -5.25
N LEU A 119 -6.51 -21.04 -4.45
CA LEU A 119 -6.53 -21.10 -2.99
C LEU A 119 -7.88 -20.67 -2.43
N ILE A 120 -8.18 -21.15 -1.22
CA ILE A 120 -9.34 -20.75 -0.44
C ILE A 120 -8.96 -20.65 1.03
N ARG A 121 -9.62 -19.74 1.76
CA ARG A 121 -9.44 -19.59 3.20
C ARG A 121 -10.45 -20.46 3.97
N ARG A 122 -9.92 -21.40 4.77
CA ARG A 122 -10.68 -22.28 5.68
C ARG A 122 -9.88 -22.48 6.97
N GLY A 123 -9.63 -21.36 7.66
CA GLY A 123 -8.52 -21.24 8.61
C GLY A 123 -7.33 -20.66 7.87
N ASP A 124 -6.34 -21.49 7.61
CA ASP A 124 -5.23 -21.15 6.72
C ASP A 124 -5.62 -21.21 5.24
N LEU A 125 -4.75 -20.65 4.40
CA LEU A 125 -4.86 -20.80 2.95
C LEU A 125 -4.49 -22.22 2.58
N ARG A 126 -5.36 -22.86 1.80
CA ARG A 126 -5.09 -24.15 1.16
C ARG A 126 -5.58 -24.13 -0.28
N PHE A 127 -5.12 -25.08 -1.08
CA PHE A 127 -5.70 -25.32 -2.39
C PHE A 127 -7.18 -25.71 -2.27
N LYS A 128 -7.97 -25.24 -3.24
CA LYS A 128 -9.35 -25.66 -3.46
C LYS A 128 -9.37 -27.16 -3.74
N ARG A 129 -10.39 -27.84 -3.24
CA ARG A 129 -10.70 -29.24 -3.59
C ARG A 129 -11.43 -29.27 -4.94
N GLU A 130 -11.54 -30.43 -5.56
CA GLU A 130 -12.16 -30.60 -6.88
C GLU A 130 -13.61 -30.05 -6.97
N ASP A 131 -14.40 -30.17 -5.89
CA ASP A 131 -15.75 -29.61 -5.81
C ASP A 131 -15.76 -28.08 -5.66
N GLU A 132 -14.73 -27.52 -5.04
CA GLU A 132 -14.53 -26.07 -4.90
C GLU A 132 -13.97 -25.47 -6.20
N GLU A 133 -13.05 -26.15 -6.89
CA GLU A 133 -12.48 -25.72 -8.17
C GLU A 133 -13.51 -25.70 -9.30
N ARG A 134 -14.47 -26.64 -9.30
CA ARG A 134 -15.58 -26.65 -10.26
C ARG A 134 -16.46 -25.40 -10.19
N ARG A 135 -16.43 -24.65 -9.09
CA ARG A 135 -17.12 -23.36 -8.97
C ARG A 135 -16.37 -22.21 -9.63
N GLY A 136 -15.12 -22.45 -10.03
CA GLY A 136 -14.24 -21.48 -10.67
C GLY A 136 -13.47 -20.60 -9.68
N THR A 137 -12.77 -19.64 -10.28
CA THR A 137 -12.14 -18.51 -9.60
C THR A 137 -12.73 -17.23 -10.20
N ASP A 138 -12.69 -16.14 -9.45
CA ASP A 138 -13.08 -14.85 -9.99
C ASP A 138 -12.04 -14.40 -11.05
N ASP A 139 -12.44 -13.61 -12.04
CA ASP A 139 -11.47 -12.97 -12.93
C ASP A 139 -10.64 -11.95 -12.15
N PHE A 140 -9.31 -12.02 -12.28
CA PHE A 140 -8.41 -11.16 -11.51
C PHE A 140 -8.61 -9.68 -11.80
N ILE A 141 -8.85 -9.30 -13.06
CA ILE A 141 -9.00 -7.90 -13.46
C ILE A 141 -10.32 -7.33 -13.01
N GLU A 142 -11.39 -8.10 -13.09
CA GLU A 142 -12.69 -7.73 -12.54
C GLU A 142 -12.61 -7.57 -11.02
N ALA A 143 -12.01 -8.53 -10.31
CA ALA A 143 -11.81 -8.46 -8.86
C ALA A 143 -10.91 -7.27 -8.46
N PHE A 144 -9.87 -6.96 -9.23
CA PHE A 144 -9.00 -5.80 -9.03
C PHE A 144 -9.75 -4.49 -9.22
N SER A 145 -10.52 -4.36 -10.30
CA SER A 145 -11.34 -3.18 -10.59
C SER A 145 -12.37 -2.93 -9.48
N ALA A 146 -13.10 -3.97 -9.08
CA ALA A 146 -14.05 -3.89 -7.97
C ALA A 146 -13.37 -3.53 -6.63
N SER A 147 -12.15 -4.03 -6.40
CA SER A 147 -11.38 -3.68 -5.19
C SER A 147 -10.88 -2.24 -5.20
N LEU A 148 -10.51 -1.69 -6.36
CA LEU A 148 -10.18 -0.27 -6.50
C LEU A 148 -11.39 0.62 -6.19
N GLU A 149 -12.56 0.29 -6.74
CA GLU A 149 -13.81 1.01 -6.47
C GLU A 149 -14.19 0.97 -4.99
N LEU A 150 -14.10 -0.21 -4.35
CA LEU A 150 -14.36 -0.36 -2.92
C LEU A 150 -13.44 0.54 -2.09
N ILE A 151 -12.13 0.51 -2.34
CA ILE A 151 -11.16 1.34 -1.60
C ILE A 151 -11.39 2.82 -1.87
N ALA A 152 -11.73 3.21 -3.10
CA ALA A 152 -12.03 4.59 -3.46
C ALA A 152 -13.26 5.12 -2.72
N ASN A 153 -14.33 4.32 -2.65
CA ASN A 153 -15.56 4.67 -1.92
C ASN A 153 -15.30 4.75 -0.41
N ASP A 154 -14.59 3.77 0.16
CA ASP A 154 -14.15 3.80 1.56
C ASP A 154 -13.35 5.09 1.85
N LEU A 155 -12.45 5.48 0.95
CA LEU A 155 -11.63 6.69 1.11
C LEU A 155 -12.48 7.96 1.13
N HIS A 156 -13.51 8.02 0.30
CA HIS A 156 -14.45 9.14 0.24
C HIS A 156 -15.30 9.24 1.53
N GLU A 157 -15.74 8.11 2.08
CA GLU A 157 -16.58 8.07 3.28
C GLU A 157 -15.81 8.20 4.60
N LEU A 158 -14.48 8.04 4.56
CA LEU A 158 -13.64 8.10 5.76
C LEU A 158 -13.70 9.48 6.42
N LYS A 159 -13.97 9.49 7.73
CA LYS A 159 -13.81 10.66 8.59
C LYS A 159 -12.34 10.79 9.03
N PRO A 160 -11.77 12.01 8.99
CA PRO A 160 -10.41 12.22 9.48
C PRO A 160 -10.33 11.88 10.97
N SER A 161 -9.17 11.39 11.41
CA SER A 161 -8.94 11.05 12.81
C SER A 161 -7.55 11.51 13.23
N ASN A 162 -7.44 12.07 14.44
CA ASN A 162 -6.16 12.50 15.02
C ASN A 162 -5.38 11.35 15.68
N GLY A 163 -5.86 10.11 15.53
CA GLY A 163 -5.18 8.92 16.03
C GLY A 163 -3.94 8.59 15.19
N SER A 164 -3.00 7.86 15.79
CA SER A 164 -1.77 7.42 15.12
C SER A 164 -1.57 5.91 15.27
N ILE A 165 -0.75 5.31 14.41
CA ILE A 165 -0.29 3.92 14.56
C ILE A 165 1.23 3.93 14.57
N LEU A 166 1.81 3.27 15.57
CA LEU A 166 3.25 3.11 15.72
C LEU A 166 3.60 1.62 15.64
N GLN A 167 4.64 1.30 14.87
CA GLN A 167 5.21 -0.04 14.85
C GLN A 167 6.18 -0.19 16.03
N VAL A 168 6.09 -1.29 16.78
CA VAL A 168 6.91 -1.55 17.97
C VAL A 168 7.57 -2.93 17.85
N GLY A 169 8.83 -3.03 18.27
CA GLY A 169 9.56 -4.30 18.27
C GLY A 169 10.07 -4.69 16.89
N MET A 170 11.11 -3.99 16.42
CA MET A 170 11.92 -4.46 15.29
C MET A 170 13.03 -5.35 15.83
N SER A 171 13.01 -6.65 15.53
CA SER A 171 14.17 -7.53 15.76
C SER A 171 14.48 -8.36 14.51
N ALA A 172 15.76 -8.32 14.11
CA ALA A 172 16.49 -9.09 13.10
C ALA A 172 16.13 -8.97 11.60
N LEU A 173 14.89 -8.69 11.18
CA LEU A 173 14.52 -8.74 9.74
C LEU A 173 14.80 -7.45 8.94
N GLU A 174 15.01 -6.32 9.61
CA GLU A 174 15.17 -5.00 8.97
C GLU A 174 16.47 -4.86 8.16
N ASN A 175 17.53 -5.61 8.51
CA ASN A 175 18.79 -5.60 7.76
C ASN A 175 18.70 -6.28 6.38
N ARG A 176 17.64 -7.06 6.07
CA ARG A 176 17.56 -7.79 4.79
C ARG A 176 16.67 -7.15 3.74
N TYR A 177 15.77 -6.23 4.14
CA TYR A 177 14.86 -5.55 3.22
C TYR A 177 15.33 -4.14 2.82
N ASN A 178 16.21 -3.50 3.60
CA ASN A 178 16.73 -2.17 3.29
C ASN A 178 17.81 -2.15 2.19
N ASP A 179 18.38 -3.29 1.80
CA ASP A 179 19.40 -3.35 0.74
C ASP A 179 18.81 -3.23 -0.70
N GLY A 180 17.48 -3.11 -0.84
CA GLY A 180 16.81 -3.12 -2.15
C GLY A 180 15.97 -1.89 -2.52
N LEU A 181 15.81 -0.92 -1.63
CA LEU A 181 15.09 0.33 -1.88
C LEU A 181 15.87 1.47 -1.25
N GLY A 182 16.31 2.41 -2.09
CA GLY A 182 17.20 3.50 -1.73
C GLY A 182 16.83 4.22 -0.43
N SER A 183 17.86 4.44 0.36
CA SER A 183 17.90 5.25 1.57
C SER A 183 17.16 6.58 1.44
N GLY A 184 16.20 6.84 2.33
CA GLY A 184 15.67 8.18 2.52
C GLY A 184 14.28 8.22 3.11
N LEU A 185 14.14 7.90 4.41
CA LEU A 185 13.11 8.48 5.29
C LEU A 185 13.40 8.04 6.74
N VAL A 186 14.44 8.61 7.32
CA VAL A 186 14.52 8.76 8.78
C VAL A 186 13.81 10.08 9.09
N LEU A 187 12.55 10.01 9.50
CA LEU A 187 11.92 11.14 10.19
C LEU A 187 12.42 11.14 11.64
N ASP A 188 13.59 11.73 11.85
CA ASP A 188 14.02 12.14 13.19
C ASP A 188 13.14 13.32 13.64
N HIS A 189 12.34 13.10 14.68
CA HIS A 189 11.48 14.10 15.30
C HIS A 189 12.05 14.60 16.65
N SER A 190 13.37 14.50 16.86
CA SER A 190 13.98 14.91 18.13
C SER A 190 14.91 16.12 18.09
N GLN A 191 15.23 16.70 16.93
CA GLN A 191 16.15 17.86 16.88
C GLN A 191 15.54 19.24 16.54
N ASN A 192 14.27 19.33 16.18
CA ASN A 192 13.71 20.59 15.66
C ASN A 192 13.03 21.52 16.69
N LYS A 193 13.33 21.39 17.99
CA LYS A 193 12.82 22.30 19.03
C LYS A 193 13.86 23.18 19.72
N THR A 194 15.15 23.02 19.43
CA THR A 194 16.21 23.84 20.07
C THR A 194 16.80 24.89 19.14
N VAL A 195 16.68 24.75 17.81
CA VAL A 195 17.29 25.69 16.84
C VAL A 195 16.39 26.90 16.52
N ALA A 196 15.07 26.77 16.71
CA ALA A 196 14.12 27.88 16.48
C ALA A 196 14.07 28.92 17.61
N ALA A 197 14.61 28.62 18.80
CA ALA A 197 14.66 29.54 19.93
C ALA A 197 15.97 30.34 20.03
N SER A 198 17.06 29.90 19.38
CA SER A 198 18.33 30.64 19.37
C SER A 198 18.46 31.65 18.23
N MET A 199 17.67 31.53 17.15
CA MET A 199 17.74 32.45 16.01
C MET A 199 16.85 33.71 16.10
N ILE A 200 16.05 33.85 17.16
CA ILE A 200 15.23 35.07 17.40
C ILE A 200 15.90 36.03 18.41
N ALA A 201 16.95 35.60 19.10
CA ALA A 201 17.66 36.44 20.08
C ALA A 201 18.86 37.22 19.52
N GLU A 202 19.37 36.89 18.32
CA GLU A 202 20.61 37.50 17.79
C GLU A 202 20.42 38.56 16.68
N LYS A 203 19.18 38.95 16.35
CA LYS A 203 18.93 39.98 15.30
C LYS A 203 18.48 41.36 15.78
N ASN A 204 18.50 41.64 17.08
CA ASN A 204 18.10 42.96 17.62
C ASN A 204 19.22 43.79 18.26
N VAL A 205 20.50 43.45 18.04
CA VAL A 205 21.61 44.28 18.51
C VAL A 205 22.67 44.44 17.41
N SER A 206 22.55 45.53 16.65
CA SER A 206 23.52 46.21 15.76
C SER A 206 22.86 46.51 14.42
N GLY A 207 22.67 47.74 13.97
CA GLY A 207 22.96 49.08 14.46
C GLY A 207 22.72 50.01 13.28
N HIS A 208 22.35 51.27 13.52
CA HIS A 208 22.98 52.41 12.85
C HIS A 208 22.47 53.73 13.47
N ARG A 209 23.36 54.34 14.25
CA ARG A 209 23.40 55.77 14.51
C ARG A 209 24.11 56.43 13.33
N SER A 210 23.50 57.51 12.83
CA SER A 210 24.10 58.78 12.40
C SER A 210 25.28 58.75 11.42
N TYR A 211 25.09 59.34 10.24
CA TYR A 211 25.59 60.68 9.87
C TYR A 211 24.72 61.27 8.77
#